data_AF-A0A4R8B4T3-F1
#
_entry.id   AF-A0A4R8B4T3-F1
#
_cell.length_a   1.000
_cell.length_b   1.000
_cell.length_c   1.000
_cell.angle_alpha   90.00
_cell.angle_beta   90.00
_cell.angle_gamma   90.00
#
_symmetry.space_group_name_H-M   'P 1'
#
loop_
_entity.id
_entity.type
_entity.pdbx_description
1 polymer ?
#
loop_
_entity_poly.entity_id
_entity_poly.type
_entity_poly.pdbx_seq_one_letter_code
_entity_poly.pdbx_strand_id
1 'polypeptide(L)'
;MGHYRKGHYKKDGTYVQGHYVSGRIRSYSTKNNGCILIVLISILFAFSISCSDGSDSLTSDIVSSGSSSNTSSNNNCPTKTCGDFATRAQAQAAYNSNKTCYKNLDADGDGIACENSK
;
A
#
# COMPACT_ATOMS: atom_id res chain seq x y z
N MET A 1 27.46 -13.29 2.62
CA MET A 1 28.42 -13.86 1.66
C MET A 1 27.79 -15.10 1.03
N GLY A 2 27.88 -15.28 -0.30
CA GLY A 2 27.42 -16.51 -0.96
C GLY A 2 28.38 -17.68 -0.73
N HIS A 3 27.90 -18.90 -0.97
CA HIS A 3 28.69 -20.12 -0.85
C HIS A 3 28.62 -20.93 -2.15
N TYR A 4 29.70 -21.65 -2.45
CA TYR A 4 29.78 -22.50 -3.65
C TYR A 4 29.27 -23.90 -3.32
N ARG A 5 28.33 -24.42 -4.10
CA ARG A 5 27.85 -25.82 -3.93
C ARG A 5 28.83 -26.77 -4.59
N LYS A 6 29.19 -27.88 -3.95
CA LYS A 6 30.10 -28.89 -4.54
C LYS A 6 29.39 -29.59 -5.71
N GLY A 7 30.11 -29.78 -6.82
CA GLY A 7 29.64 -30.56 -7.97
C GLY A 7 29.59 -32.07 -7.66
N HIS A 8 28.97 -32.84 -8.55
CA HIS A 8 28.86 -34.30 -8.40
C HIS A 8 28.91 -35.02 -9.75
N TYR A 9 29.26 -36.31 -9.72
CA TYR A 9 29.23 -37.19 -10.89
C TYR A 9 27.86 -37.87 -11.02
N LYS A 10 27.35 -37.95 -12.25
CA LYS A 10 26.17 -38.74 -12.61
C LYS A 10 26.56 -40.22 -12.78
N LYS A 11 25.57 -41.13 -12.80
CA LYS A 11 25.80 -42.58 -13.02
C LYS A 11 26.38 -42.90 -14.41
N ASP A 12 26.23 -41.98 -15.37
CA ASP A 12 26.81 -42.05 -16.71
C ASP A 12 28.28 -41.57 -16.77
N GLY A 13 28.88 -41.19 -15.64
CA GLY A 13 30.26 -40.69 -15.56
C GLY A 13 30.42 -39.20 -15.85
N THR A 14 29.36 -38.49 -16.24
CA THR A 14 29.43 -37.05 -16.53
C THR A 14 29.54 -36.25 -15.23
N TYR A 15 30.52 -35.35 -15.14
CA TYR A 15 30.64 -34.41 -14.01
C TYR A 15 29.73 -33.20 -14.19
N VAL A 16 28.94 -32.90 -13.16
CA VAL A 16 28.12 -31.68 -13.09
C VAL A 16 28.81 -30.68 -12.17
N GLN A 17 29.25 -29.56 -12.75
CA GLN A 17 29.90 -28.49 -12.01
C GLN A 17 28.90 -27.83 -11.04
N GLY A 18 29.39 -27.50 -9.85
CA GLY A 18 28.64 -26.72 -8.88
C GLY A 18 28.38 -25.29 -9.35
N HIS A 19 27.31 -24.68 -8.84
CA HIS A 19 27.01 -23.26 -9.10
C HIS A 19 27.18 -22.44 -7.82
N TYR A 20 27.58 -21.17 -7.99
CA TYR A 20 27.65 -20.20 -6.91
C TYR A 20 26.24 -19.80 -6.48
N VAL A 21 25.94 -19.87 -5.19
CA VAL A 21 24.64 -19.46 -4.65
C VAL A 21 24.83 -18.26 -3.74
N SER A 22 24.15 -17.17 -4.10
CA SER A 22 24.07 -15.97 -3.27
C SER A 22 23.22 -16.27 -2.03
N GLY A 23 23.88 -16.39 -0.87
CA GLY A 23 23.20 -16.46 0.42
C GLY A 23 22.59 -15.11 0.75
N ARG A 24 21.26 -14.97 0.59
CA ARG A 24 20.52 -13.85 1.20
C ARG A 24 20.50 -14.08 2.70
N ILE A 25 21.43 -13.45 3.42
CA ILE A 25 21.33 -13.34 4.87
C ILE A 25 20.15 -12.40 5.12
N ARG A 26 19.01 -12.94 5.55
CA ARG A 26 17.92 -12.12 6.10
C ARG A 26 18.43 -11.58 7.44
N SER A 27 19.06 -10.39 7.39
CA SER A 27 19.42 -9.67 8.60
C SER A 27 18.13 -9.16 9.22
N TYR A 28 17.63 -9.84 10.26
CA TYR A 28 16.56 -9.31 11.10
C TYR A 28 17.15 -8.14 11.88
N SER A 29 16.92 -6.93 11.37
CA SER A 29 17.28 -5.71 12.05
C SER A 29 16.33 -5.54 13.23
N THR A 30 16.80 -5.81 14.45
CA THR A 30 16.14 -5.34 15.66
C THR A 30 16.30 -3.82 15.71
N LYS A 31 15.49 -3.10 14.92
CA LYS A 31 15.30 -1.67 15.11
C LYS A 31 14.64 -1.51 16.46
N ASN A 32 15.42 -1.04 17.43
CA ASN A 32 15.00 -0.30 18.60
C ASN A 32 13.54 0.17 18.50
N ASN A 33 12.73 -0.23 19.48
CA ASN A 33 11.28 -0.05 19.59
C ASN A 33 10.82 1.42 19.73
N GLY A 34 11.45 2.37 19.03
CA GLY A 34 11.11 3.80 19.08
C GLY A 34 9.67 4.07 18.66
N CYS A 35 9.10 3.25 17.77
CA CYS A 35 7.70 3.36 17.39
C CYS A 35 6.75 2.96 18.54
N ILE A 36 7.12 2.00 19.40
CA ILE A 36 6.30 1.62 20.56
C ILE A 36 6.20 2.79 21.54
N LEU A 37 7.31 3.50 21.78
CA LEU A 37 7.31 4.66 22.68
C LEU A 37 6.43 5.80 22.16
N ILE A 38 6.44 6.05 20.84
CA ILE A 38 5.57 7.04 20.19
C ILE A 38 4.09 6.64 20.32
N VAL A 39 3.76 5.37 20.05
CA VAL A 39 2.39 4.85 20.17
C VAL A 39 1.86 4.98 21.61
N LEU A 40 2.69 4.68 22.61
CA LEU A 40 2.31 4.81 24.02
C LEU A 40 2.07 6.28 24.45
N ILE A 41 2.85 7.22 23.92
CA ILE A 41 2.67 8.66 24.18
C ILE A 41 1.37 9.17 23.52
N SER A 42 1.05 8.72 22.31
CA SER A 42 -0.19 9.11 21.60
C SER A 42 -1.46 8.65 22.32
N ILE A 43 -1.44 7.45 22.92
CA ILE A 43 -2.58 6.90 23.67
C ILE A 43 -2.86 7.72 24.93
N LEU A 44 -1.82 8.23 25.61
CA LEU A 44 -1.97 9.06 26.80
C LEU A 44 -2.53 10.46 26.49
N PHE A 45 -2.25 11.01 25.30
CA PHE A 45 -2.84 12.27 24.85
C PHE A 45 -4.28 12.14 24.36
N ALA A 46 -4.70 10.95 23.89
CA ALA A 46 -6.04 10.69 23.40
C ALA A 46 -7.10 10.50 24.51
N PHE A 47 -6.67 10.17 25.75
CA PHE A 47 -7.58 9.93 26.88
C PHE A 47 -8.10 11.19 27.58
N SER A 48 -7.54 12.36 27.28
CA SER A 48 -7.89 13.62 27.96
C SER A 48 -9.08 14.37 27.33
N ILE A 49 -9.66 13.87 26.23
CA ILE A 49 -10.80 14.52 25.56
C ILE A 49 -12.08 13.72 25.88
N SER A 50 -12.66 13.99 27.04
CA SER A 50 -14.00 13.57 27.41
C SER A 50 -14.93 14.80 27.46
N CYS A 51 -15.73 14.91 26.40
CA CYS A 51 -17.06 15.54 26.22
C CYS A 51 -17.30 17.05 26.51
N SER A 52 -17.82 17.74 25.49
CA SER A 52 -18.99 18.63 25.65
C SER A 52 -20.05 18.20 24.63
N ASP A 53 -21.24 17.89 25.15
CA ASP A 53 -22.47 17.61 24.41
C ASP A 53 -23.06 18.94 23.92
N GLY A 54 -23.43 19.02 22.64
CA GLY A 54 -24.03 20.20 22.00
C GLY A 54 -24.32 19.93 20.53
N SER A 55 -25.61 19.89 20.21
CA SER A 55 -26.27 19.72 18.89
C SER A 55 -25.72 20.71 17.82
N ASP A 56 -25.77 20.45 16.51
CA ASP A 56 -26.98 20.54 15.68
C ASP A 56 -26.85 19.76 14.35
N SER A 57 -27.97 19.14 13.98
CA SER A 57 -28.36 18.54 12.70
C SER A 57 -27.93 19.30 11.43
N LEU A 58 -27.68 18.59 10.33
CA LEU A 58 -28.44 18.78 9.07
C LEU A 58 -28.10 17.71 8.00
N THR A 59 -29.14 16.92 7.75
CA THR A 59 -29.60 16.34 6.48
C THR A 59 -28.73 15.35 5.72
N SER A 60 -29.04 14.08 6.00
CA SER A 60 -29.30 13.10 4.96
C SER A 60 -30.43 13.60 4.04
N ASP A 61 -30.12 13.91 2.78
CA ASP A 61 -31.13 13.95 1.71
C ASP A 61 -30.53 13.32 0.45
N ILE A 62 -31.09 12.16 0.11
CA ILE A 62 -30.95 11.55 -1.21
C ILE A 62 -31.88 12.31 -2.16
N VAL A 63 -31.32 12.96 -3.17
CA VAL A 63 -32.02 13.27 -4.42
C VAL A 63 -31.20 12.77 -5.59
N SER A 64 -31.72 11.74 -6.25
CA SER A 64 -31.29 11.35 -7.60
C SER A 64 -31.67 12.46 -8.56
N SER A 65 -30.71 13.01 -9.29
CA SER A 65 -30.89 13.58 -10.63
C SER A 65 -29.51 13.87 -11.22
N GLY A 66 -29.27 13.36 -12.43
CA GLY A 66 -27.99 13.42 -13.10
C GLY A 66 -27.48 14.83 -13.36
N SER A 67 -26.18 14.86 -13.66
CA SER A 67 -25.33 16.01 -14.00
C SER A 67 -24.73 16.71 -12.77
N SER A 68 -23.47 16.41 -12.47
CA SER A 68 -22.69 17.18 -11.50
C SER A 68 -21.21 17.16 -11.86
N SER A 69 -20.89 18.01 -12.83
CA SER A 69 -19.62 18.72 -12.84
C SER A 69 -19.64 19.79 -11.75
N ASN A 70 -18.57 19.82 -10.95
CA ASN A 70 -18.02 20.97 -10.22
C ASN A 70 -18.63 21.41 -8.86
N THR A 71 -17.91 21.03 -7.79
CA THR A 71 -17.21 21.95 -6.85
C THR A 71 -17.54 21.79 -5.36
N SER A 72 -16.54 21.23 -4.67
CA SER A 72 -16.08 21.55 -3.31
C SER A 72 -16.94 21.18 -2.10
N SER A 73 -16.79 19.92 -1.70
CA SER A 73 -16.41 19.63 -0.31
C SER A 73 -14.91 19.30 -0.34
N ASN A 74 -14.11 19.91 0.54
CA ASN A 74 -12.64 19.90 0.52
C ASN A 74 -12.01 18.50 0.65
N ASN A 75 -12.10 17.70 -0.41
CA ASN A 75 -11.41 16.44 -0.65
C ASN A 75 -11.02 16.47 -2.15
N ASN A 76 -9.97 17.22 -2.49
CA ASN A 76 -9.49 17.39 -3.87
C ASN A 76 -8.83 16.10 -4.37
N CYS A 77 -9.65 15.09 -4.61
CA CYS A 77 -9.23 13.79 -5.07
C CYS A 77 -9.51 13.67 -6.57
N PRO A 78 -8.47 13.53 -7.41
CA PRO A 78 -8.66 13.43 -8.85
C PRO A 78 -9.45 12.17 -9.19
N THR A 79 -10.48 12.29 -10.02
CA THR A 79 -11.36 11.19 -10.44
C THR A 79 -10.72 10.32 -11.53
N LYS A 80 -9.40 10.09 -11.46
CA LYS A 80 -8.68 9.28 -12.45
C LYS A 80 -9.00 7.81 -12.24
N THR A 81 -9.27 7.12 -13.33
CA THR A 81 -9.55 5.69 -13.39
C THR A 81 -8.38 4.95 -14.01
N CYS A 82 -8.40 3.61 -13.95
CA CYS A 82 -7.37 2.80 -14.58
C CYS A 82 -7.23 3.02 -16.10
N GLY A 83 -8.30 3.47 -16.77
CA GLY A 83 -8.27 3.81 -18.19
C GLY A 83 -7.54 5.13 -18.51
N ASP A 84 -7.32 5.99 -17.52
CA ASP A 84 -6.61 7.26 -17.69
C ASP A 84 -5.08 7.10 -17.69
N PHE A 85 -4.57 5.92 -17.30
CA PHE A 85 -3.13 5.64 -17.22
C PHE A 85 -2.70 4.73 -18.37
N ALA A 86 -1.57 5.07 -18.97
CA ALA A 86 -1.03 4.29 -20.10
C ALA A 86 -0.44 2.94 -19.65
N THR A 87 -0.07 2.80 -18.38
CA THR A 87 0.52 1.59 -17.81
C THR A 87 0.10 1.41 -16.36
N ARG A 88 0.01 0.15 -15.90
CA ARG A 88 -0.16 -0.18 -14.47
C ARG A 88 0.84 0.52 -13.55
N ALA A 89 2.09 0.68 -13.98
CA ALA A 89 3.12 1.35 -13.18
C ALA A 89 2.80 2.83 -12.89
N GLN A 90 2.22 3.55 -13.86
CA GLN A 90 1.77 4.92 -13.64
C GLN A 90 0.56 4.99 -12.70
N ALA A 91 -0.41 4.10 -12.87
CA ALA A 91 -1.57 4.02 -11.98
C ALA A 91 -1.15 3.72 -10.54
N GLN A 92 -0.21 2.77 -10.36
CA GLN A 92 0.35 2.45 -9.06
C GLN A 92 1.09 3.63 -8.44
N ALA A 93 1.84 4.41 -9.22
CA ALA A 93 2.51 5.60 -8.73
C ALA A 93 1.51 6.66 -8.24
N ALA A 94 0.42 6.88 -8.98
CA ALA A 94 -0.65 7.79 -8.57
C ALA A 94 -1.33 7.31 -7.27
N TYR A 95 -1.69 6.01 -7.21
CA TYR A 95 -2.26 5.39 -6.01
C TYR A 95 -1.37 5.54 -4.79
N ASN A 96 -0.07 5.24 -4.95
CA ASN A 96 0.91 5.38 -3.88
C ASN A 96 1.10 6.84 -3.43
N SER A 97 0.92 7.81 -4.34
CA SER A 97 1.00 9.22 -3.99
C SER A 97 -0.15 9.68 -3.11
N ASN A 98 -1.37 9.14 -3.29
CA ASN A 98 -2.52 9.47 -2.47
C ASN A 98 -3.57 8.34 -2.47
N LYS A 99 -3.43 7.40 -1.53
CA LYS A 99 -4.30 6.22 -1.42
C LYS A 99 -5.75 6.59 -1.10
N THR A 100 -5.98 7.66 -0.35
CA THR A 100 -7.31 8.12 0.01
C THR A 100 -8.06 8.66 -1.20
N CYS A 101 -7.36 9.40 -2.08
CA CYS A 101 -7.95 9.97 -3.28
C CYS A 101 -8.07 9.01 -4.45
N TYR A 102 -7.16 8.04 -4.53
CA TYR A 102 -7.10 7.07 -5.62
C TYR A 102 -7.52 5.67 -5.18
N LYS A 103 -8.29 5.55 -4.09
CA LYS A 103 -8.83 4.26 -3.62
C LYS A 103 -9.59 3.52 -4.73
N ASN A 104 -10.18 4.24 -5.68
CA ASN A 104 -10.86 3.67 -6.84
C ASN A 104 -9.93 2.98 -7.85
N LEU A 105 -8.60 3.17 -7.77
CA LEU A 105 -7.63 2.45 -8.57
C LEU A 105 -7.35 1.04 -8.03
N ASP A 106 -7.63 0.78 -6.76
CA ASP A 106 -7.41 -0.47 -6.03
C ASP A 106 -8.70 -0.83 -5.30
N ALA A 107 -9.67 -1.35 -6.07
CA ALA A 107 -11.04 -1.53 -5.61
C ALA A 107 -11.20 -2.68 -4.61
N ASP A 108 -10.35 -3.71 -4.74
CA ASP A 108 -10.27 -4.87 -3.88
C ASP A 108 -9.34 -4.64 -2.67
N GLY A 109 -8.45 -3.65 -2.74
CA GLY A 109 -7.64 -3.20 -1.61
C GLY A 109 -6.46 -4.11 -1.32
N ASP A 110 -5.99 -4.87 -2.31
CA ASP A 110 -4.83 -5.76 -2.19
C ASP A 110 -3.50 -4.99 -2.25
N GLY A 111 -3.56 -3.70 -2.56
CA GLY A 111 -2.42 -2.79 -2.68
C GLY A 111 -1.86 -2.68 -4.10
N ILE A 112 -2.45 -3.38 -5.07
CA ILE A 112 -2.08 -3.37 -6.48
C ILE A 112 -3.15 -2.60 -7.27
N ALA A 113 -2.81 -1.37 -7.61
CA ALA A 113 -3.67 -0.53 -8.43
C ALA A 113 -3.80 -1.11 -9.85
N CYS A 114 -5.04 -1.17 -10.34
CA CYS A 114 -5.38 -1.46 -11.72
C CYS A 114 -4.82 -2.80 -12.22
N GLU A 115 -4.86 -3.84 -11.38
CA GLU A 115 -4.34 -5.18 -11.68
C GLU A 115 -4.98 -5.84 -12.92
N ASN A 116 -6.26 -5.55 -13.19
CA ASN A 116 -6.96 -6.05 -14.38
C ASN A 116 -6.78 -5.15 -15.61
N SER A 117 -6.04 -4.05 -15.49
CA SER A 117 -5.83 -3.05 -16.55
C SER A 117 -4.39 -3.13 -17.11
N LYS A 118 -4.24 -2.75 -18.38
CA LYS A 118 -3.15 -3.15 -19.29
C LYS A 118 -1.71 -2.89 -18.83
#